data_AF-A0A1E7H040-F1
#
_entry.id   AF-A0A1E7H040-F1
#
_cell.length_a   1.000
_cell.length_b   1.000
_cell.length_c   1.000
_cell.angle_alpha   90.00
_cell.angle_beta   90.00
_cell.angle_gamma   90.00
#
_symmetry.space_group_name_H-M   'P 1'
#
loop_
_entity.id
_entity.type
_entity.pdbx_description
1 polymer ?
#
loop_
_entity_poly.entity_id
_entity_poly.type
_entity_poly.pdbx_seq_one_letter_code
_entity_poly.pdbx_strand_id
1 'polypeptide(L)'
;MGIQTYIALPMAALFRVSKVAAAITVWITNPITAPFIYGFNYMAGAILLGYPLNHPLFSNPSWETVWHSSRSVFSCLVVGGILTGIVAGVASYFLILGMVRTAREKARRLKRKKEV
;
A
#
# COMPACT_ATOMS: atom_id res chain seq x y z
N MET A 1 -11.33 -8.51 -11.66
CA MET A 1 -10.41 -9.10 -10.65
C MET A 1 -9.02 -9.04 -11.23
N GLY A 2 -8.15 -8.16 -10.73
CA GLY A 2 -6.80 -8.01 -11.28
C GLY A 2 -5.92 -9.23 -10.98
N ILE A 3 -4.95 -9.52 -11.85
CA ILE A 3 -3.97 -10.63 -11.69
C ILE A 3 -3.30 -10.61 -10.29
N GLN A 4 -3.12 -9.42 -9.72
CA GLN A 4 -2.57 -9.20 -8.38
C GLN A 4 -3.36 -9.90 -7.25
N THR A 5 -4.67 -10.10 -7.42
CA THR A 5 -5.53 -10.77 -6.42
C THR A 5 -5.12 -12.23 -6.22
N TYR A 6 -4.72 -12.91 -7.31
CA TYR A 6 -4.27 -14.30 -7.26
C TYR A 6 -2.96 -14.48 -6.49
N ILE A 7 -2.13 -13.44 -6.39
CA ILE A 7 -0.90 -13.44 -5.57
C ILE A 7 -1.25 -13.06 -4.12
N ALA A 8 -2.14 -12.08 -3.94
CA ALA A 8 -2.51 -11.58 -2.63
C ALA A 8 -3.27 -12.59 -1.76
N LEU A 9 -4.15 -13.42 -2.33
CA LEU A 9 -4.93 -14.40 -1.57
C LEU A 9 -4.07 -15.50 -0.92
N PRO A 10 -3.12 -16.14 -1.64
CA PRO A 10 -2.17 -17.08 -1.05
C PRO A 10 -1.31 -16.43 0.04
N MET A 11 -0.82 -15.21 -0.19
CA MET A 11 -0.09 -14.47 0.84
C MET A 11 -0.95 -14.23 2.08
N ALA A 12 -2.20 -13.79 1.90
CA ALA A 12 -3.12 -13.59 3.02
C ALA A 12 -3.40 -14.88 3.79
N ALA A 13 -3.52 -16.01 3.09
CA ALA A 13 -3.67 -17.33 3.70
C ALA A 13 -2.41 -17.74 4.49
N LEU A 14 -1.22 -17.51 3.92
CA LEU A 14 0.06 -17.82 4.56
C LEU A 14 0.25 -17.05 5.88
N PHE A 15 -0.07 -15.75 5.88
CA PHE A 15 0.02 -14.90 7.07
C PHE A 15 -1.18 -15.01 8.02
N ARG A 16 -2.16 -15.89 7.73
CA ARG A 16 -3.40 -16.07 8.49
C ARG A 16 -4.18 -14.76 8.71
N VAL A 17 -4.13 -13.85 7.74
CA VAL A 17 -4.86 -12.58 7.75
C VAL A 17 -6.16 -12.68 6.94
N SER A 18 -7.05 -11.69 7.09
CA SER A 18 -8.33 -11.67 6.39
C SER A 18 -8.14 -11.59 4.87
N LYS A 19 -8.53 -12.66 4.15
CA LYS A 19 -8.51 -12.74 2.69
C LYS A 19 -9.39 -11.66 2.05
N VAL A 20 -10.52 -11.34 2.68
CA VAL A 20 -11.46 -10.30 2.21
C VAL A 20 -10.81 -8.93 2.30
N ALA A 21 -10.18 -8.62 3.45
CA ALA A 21 -9.46 -7.36 3.61
C ALA A 21 -8.31 -7.24 2.59
N ALA A 22 -7.55 -8.31 2.38
CA ALA A 22 -6.48 -8.33 1.38
C ALA A 22 -7.02 -8.08 -0.05
N ALA A 23 -8.14 -8.71 -0.43
CA ALA A 23 -8.75 -8.52 -1.74
C ALA A 23 -9.24 -7.07 -1.96
N ILE A 24 -9.87 -6.46 -0.95
CA ILE A 24 -10.34 -5.07 -1.01
C ILE A 24 -9.15 -4.12 -1.17
N THR A 25 -8.07 -4.31 -0.41
CA THR A 25 -6.90 -3.44 -0.46
C THR A 25 -6.21 -3.47 -1.82
N VAL A 26 -6.11 -4.64 -2.47
CA VAL A 26 -5.51 -4.79 -3.80
C VAL A 26 -6.29 -4.01 -4.87
N TRP A 27 -7.58 -3.77 -4.66
CA TRP A 27 -8.45 -3.11 -5.63
C TRP A 27 -8.40 -1.57 -5.57
N ILE A 28 -7.64 -1.01 -4.63
CA ILE A 28 -7.48 0.44 -4.49
C ILE A 28 -6.68 1.03 -5.66
N THR A 29 -5.78 0.25 -6.28
CA THR A 29 -4.91 0.72 -7.36
C THR A 29 -5.66 0.73 -8.72
N ASN A 30 -6.41 1.80 -8.95
CA ASN A 30 -7.06 2.13 -10.24
C ASN A 30 -6.05 2.83 -11.18
N PRO A 31 -6.16 2.71 -12.53
CA PRO A 31 -5.44 3.52 -13.52
C PRO A 31 -5.23 5.01 -13.16
N ILE A 32 -6.19 5.65 -12.49
CA ILE A 32 -6.07 7.05 -12.07
C ILE A 32 -5.12 7.19 -10.88
N THR A 33 -5.20 6.30 -9.90
CA THR A 33 -4.39 6.35 -8.66
C THR A 33 -2.99 5.75 -8.83
N ALA A 34 -2.82 4.85 -9.80
CA ALA A 34 -1.57 4.11 -10.00
C ALA A 34 -0.35 5.03 -10.26
N PRO A 35 -0.43 6.06 -11.12
CA PRO A 35 0.68 6.99 -11.33
C PRO A 35 1.10 7.69 -10.04
N PHE A 36 0.14 8.09 -9.20
CA PHE A 36 0.43 8.75 -7.93
C PHE A 36 1.08 7.81 -6.91
N ILE A 37 0.53 6.60 -6.75
CA ILE A 37 1.06 5.60 -5.80
C ILE A 37 2.48 5.17 -6.23
N TYR A 38 2.68 4.84 -7.50
CA TYR A 38 3.99 4.42 -7.99
C TYR A 38 4.99 5.56 -8.03
N GLY A 39 4.57 6.78 -8.38
CA GLY A 39 5.43 7.96 -8.30
C GLY A 39 5.90 8.24 -6.87
N PHE A 40 5.00 8.14 -5.89
CA PHE A 40 5.35 8.29 -4.48
C PHE A 40 6.30 7.19 -3.99
N ASN A 41 6.03 5.92 -4.32
CA ASN A 41 6.92 4.82 -3.97
C ASN A 41 8.29 4.96 -4.65
N TYR A 42 8.33 5.35 -5.91
CA TYR A 42 9.58 5.63 -6.61
C TYR A 42 10.36 6.75 -5.93
N MET A 43 9.71 7.86 -5.59
CA MET A 43 10.33 9.00 -4.90
C MET A 43 10.89 8.57 -3.54
N ALA A 44 10.09 7.87 -2.73
CA ALA A 44 10.52 7.36 -1.43
C ALA A 44 11.71 6.38 -1.54
N GLY A 45 11.65 5.47 -2.51
CA GLY A 45 12.73 4.50 -2.76
C GLY A 45 13.99 5.14 -3.32
N ALA A 46 13.87 6.10 -4.24
CA ALA A 46 14.98 6.83 -4.84
C ALA A 46 15.71 7.67 -3.79
N ILE A 47 14.97 8.34 -2.90
CA ILE A 47 15.56 9.05 -1.75
C ILE A 47 16.34 8.08 -0.86
N LEU A 48 15.78 6.90 -0.57
CA LEU A 48 16.43 5.94 0.33
C LEU A 48 17.66 5.27 -0.29
N LEU A 49 17.64 5.01 -1.59
CA LEU A 49 18.72 4.38 -2.35
C LEU A 49 19.74 5.40 -2.90
N GLY A 50 19.49 6.70 -2.74
CA GLY A 50 20.37 7.77 -3.25
C GLY A 50 20.36 7.94 -4.77
N TYR A 51 19.29 7.51 -5.46
CA TYR A 51 19.17 7.70 -6.91
C TYR A 51 18.70 9.13 -7.25
N PRO A 52 19.16 9.71 -8.37
CA PRO A 52 18.69 11.00 -8.83
C PRO A 52 17.20 10.92 -9.20
N LEU A 53 16.40 11.79 -8.58
CA LEU A 53 14.95 11.90 -8.84
C LEU A 53 14.63 12.35 -10.27
N ASN A 54 15.56 13.06 -10.91
CA ASN A 54 15.50 13.47 -12.32
C ASN A 54 15.94 12.31 -13.24
N HIS A 55 15.23 11.18 -13.19
CA HIS A 55 15.57 10.06 -14.04
C HIS A 55 15.24 10.40 -15.50
N PRO A 56 16.14 10.15 -16.46
CA PRO A 56 15.90 10.43 -17.89
C PRO A 56 14.64 9.77 -18.46
N LEU A 57 14.07 8.79 -17.77
CA LEU A 57 12.75 8.20 -18.04
C LEU A 57 11.60 9.21 -18.05
N PHE A 58 11.65 10.23 -17.20
CA PHE A 58 10.61 11.27 -17.12
C PHE A 58 10.86 12.44 -18.07
N SER A 59 12.09 12.59 -18.57
CA SER A 59 12.49 13.67 -19.48
C SER A 59 12.48 13.25 -20.94
N ASN A 60 12.91 12.03 -21.26
CA ASN A 60 12.90 11.43 -22.60
C ASN A 60 12.55 9.93 -22.48
N PRO A 61 11.25 9.58 -22.52
CA PRO A 61 10.82 8.18 -22.48
C PRO A 61 11.12 7.48 -23.81
N SER A 62 12.40 7.16 -24.05
CA SER A 62 12.81 6.29 -25.16
C SER A 62 12.84 4.83 -24.68
N TRP A 63 12.57 3.90 -25.60
CA TRP A 63 12.60 2.46 -25.31
C TRP A 63 13.92 1.98 -24.68
N GLU A 64 15.03 2.52 -25.16
CA GLU A 64 16.38 2.22 -24.68
C GLU A 64 16.60 2.74 -23.25
N THR A 65 16.15 3.97 -22.97
CA THR A 65 16.19 4.54 -21.61
C THR A 65 15.33 3.73 -20.65
N VAL A 66 14.13 3.30 -21.08
CA VAL A 66 13.26 2.42 -20.28
C VAL A 66 13.99 1.11 -19.96
N TRP A 67 14.58 0.46 -20.95
CA TRP A 67 15.24 -0.84 -20.77
C TRP A 67 16.41 -0.76 -19.79
N HIS A 68 17.30 0.22 -19.94
CA HIS A 68 18.45 0.39 -19.05
C HIS A 68 18.07 0.84 -17.64
N SER A 69 17.02 1.65 -17.52
CA SER A 69 16.56 2.20 -16.24
C SER A 69 15.57 1.30 -15.51
N SER A 70 15.06 0.25 -16.16
CA SER A 70 14.03 -0.62 -15.58
C SER A 70 14.48 -1.26 -14.28
N ARG A 71 15.77 -1.64 -14.18
CA ARG A 71 16.31 -2.30 -12.99
C ARG A 71 16.40 -1.36 -11.79
N SER A 72 16.84 -0.12 -11.99
CA SER A 72 16.92 0.90 -10.93
C SER A 72 15.53 1.36 -10.50
N VAL A 73 14.62 1.54 -11.45
CA VAL A 73 13.21 1.87 -11.16
C VAL A 73 12.55 0.77 -10.36
N PHE A 74 12.72 -0.49 -10.76
CA PHE A 74 12.15 -1.62 -10.04
C PHE A 74 12.66 -1.71 -8.60
N SER A 75 13.98 -1.55 -8.37
CA SER A 75 14.53 -1.57 -7.02
C SER A 75 14.00 -0.41 -6.16
N CYS A 76 13.89 0.80 -6.72
CA CYS A 76 13.28 1.94 -6.04
C CYS A 76 11.81 1.69 -5.69
N LEU A 77 11.01 1.15 -6.62
CA LEU A 77 9.61 0.84 -6.37
C LEU A 77 9.44 -0.23 -5.27
N VAL A 78 10.28 -1.27 -5.27
CA VAL A 78 10.22 -2.33 -4.26
C VAL A 78 10.58 -1.77 -2.89
N VAL A 79 11.70 -1.04 -2.78
CA VAL A 79 12.16 -0.46 -1.52
C VAL A 79 11.16 0.58 -1.00
N GLY A 80 10.71 1.49 -1.86
CA GLY A 80 9.71 2.48 -1.51
C GLY A 80 8.38 1.84 -1.14
N GLY A 81 7.93 0.81 -1.87
CA GLY A 81 6.70 0.08 -1.60
C GLY A 81 6.72 -0.68 -0.26
N ILE A 82 7.86 -1.28 0.10
CA ILE A 82 8.02 -1.91 1.43
C ILE A 82 7.93 -0.84 2.52
N LEU A 83 8.64 0.28 2.36
CA LEU A 83 8.64 1.37 3.32
C LEU A 83 7.23 1.93 3.52
N THR A 84 6.56 2.31 2.44
CA THR A 84 5.21 2.88 2.48
C THR A 84 4.19 1.86 2.99
N GLY A 85 4.33 0.58 2.62
CA GLY A 85 3.51 -0.51 3.13
C GLY A 85 3.63 -0.70 4.64
N ILE A 86 4.85 -0.65 5.20
CA ILE A 86 5.06 -0.74 6.65
C ILE A 86 4.42 0.46 7.36
N VAL A 87 4.69 1.69 6.90
CA VAL A 87 4.16 2.91 7.51
C VAL A 87 2.63 2.91 7.45
N ALA A 88 2.04 2.62 6.29
CA ALA A 88 0.60 2.55 6.12
C ALA A 88 -0.03 1.42 6.95
N GLY A 89 0.63 0.27 7.05
CA GLY A 89 0.18 -0.86 7.86
C GLY A 89 0.14 -0.52 9.36
N VAL A 90 1.20 0.08 9.88
CA VAL A 90 1.27 0.53 11.29
C VAL A 90 0.21 1.59 11.57
N ALA A 91 0.09 2.61 10.71
CA ALA A 91 -0.93 3.64 10.84
C ALA A 91 -2.35 3.05 10.83
N SER A 92 -2.64 2.15 9.89
CA SER A 92 -3.94 1.49 9.77
C SER A 92 -4.28 0.66 11.00
N TYR A 93 -3.31 -0.05 11.58
CA TYR A 93 -3.51 -0.81 12.82
C TYR A 93 -3.99 0.08 13.96
N PHE A 94 -3.30 1.20 14.22
CA PHE A 94 -3.69 2.12 15.30
C PHE A 94 -5.04 2.79 15.04
N LEU A 95 -5.33 3.18 13.79
CA LEU A 95 -6.61 3.75 13.40
C LEU A 95 -7.76 2.77 13.65
N ILE A 96 -7.64 1.54 13.16
CA ILE A 96 -8.66 0.49 13.34
C ILE A 96 -8.82 0.15 14.83
N LEU A 97 -7.72 0.04 15.57
CA LEU A 97 -7.76 -0.22 17.01
C LEU A 97 -8.54 0.87 17.77
N GLY A 98 -8.29 2.15 17.46
CA GLY A 98 -9.01 3.27 18.05
C GLY A 98 -10.51 3.26 17.71
N MET A 99 -10.85 3.01 16.45
CA MET A 99 -12.24 2.89 16.00
C MET A 99 -12.97 1.74 16.71
N VAL A 100 -12.34 0.57 16.79
CA VAL A 100 -12.94 -0.62 17.41
C VAL A 100 -13.12 -0.43 18.92
N ARG A 101 -12.16 0.20 19.62
CA ARG A 101 -12.29 0.52 21.05
C ARG A 101 -13.48 1.45 21.29
N THR A 102 -13.54 2.55 20.54
CA THR A 102 -14.62 3.53 20.64
C THR A 102 -15.99 2.93 20.32
N ALA A 103 -16.07 2.09 19.29
CA ALA A 103 -17.30 1.40 18.92
C ALA A 103 -17.77 0.43 20.02
N ARG A 104 -16.86 -0.33 20.63
CA ARG A 104 -17.19 -1.25 21.74
C ARG A 104 -17.66 -0.50 22.99
N GLU A 105 -17.03 0.62 23.32
CA GLU A 105 -17.45 1.47 24.44
C GLU A 105 -18.85 2.04 24.23
N LYS A 106 -19.14 2.57 23.03
CA LYS A 106 -20.47 3.06 22.66
C LYS A 106 -21.52 1.95 22.75
N ALA A 107 -21.22 0.76 22.23
CA ALA A 107 -22.13 -0.39 22.28
C ALA A 107 -22.44 -0.82 23.74
N ARG A 108 -21.43 -0.81 24.63
CA ARG A 108 -21.63 -1.12 26.06
C ARG A 108 -22.49 -0.06 26.76
N ARG A 109 -22.26 1.23 26.49
CA ARG A 109 -23.08 2.33 27.05
C ARG A 109 -24.54 2.25 26.60
N LEU A 110 -24.79 1.87 25.35
CA LEU A 110 -26.15 1.70 24.82
C LEU A 110 -26.88 0.51 25.45
N LYS A 111 -26.20 -0.61 25.74
CA LYS A 111 -26.80 -1.73 26.47
C LYS A 111 -27.16 -1.35 27.91
N ARG A 112 -26.27 -0.64 28.61
CA ARG A 112 -26.51 -0.18 29.99
C ARG A 112 -27.68 0.82 30.12
N LYS A 113 -27.96 1.61 29.08
CA LYS A 113 -29.14 2.49 29.01
C LYS A 113 -30.46 1.77 28.71
N LYS A 114 -30.42 0.51 28.26
CA LYS A 114 -31.63 -0.30 28.02
C LYS A 114 -32.03 -1.15 29.24
N GLU A 115 -31.13 -1.30 30.20
CA GLU A 115 -31.32 -2.09 31.43
C GLU A 115 -31.70 -1.22 32.65
N VAL A 116 -31.72 0.11 32.48
CA VAL A 116 -32.16 1.11 33.48
C VAL A 116 -33.40 1.79 32.92
#